data_AF-A0A7X6A6H3-F1
#
_entry.id   AF-A0A7X6A6H3-F1
#
_cell.length_a   1.000
_cell.length_b   1.000
_cell.length_c   1.000
_cell.angle_alpha   90.00
_cell.angle_beta   90.00
_cell.angle_gamma   90.00
#
_symmetry.space_group_name_H-M   'P 1'
#
loop_
_entity.id
_entity.type
_entity.pdbx_description
1 polymer ?
#
loop_
_entity_poly.entity_id
_entity_poly.type
_entity_poly.pdbx_seq_one_letter_code
_entity_poly.pdbx_strand_id
1 'polypeptide(L)' 'MNEPANRTPSTGQVSVRVRYPEADKMGVAWHGHYLAWFELGRTEWMRDAGCPYGELEDQGGIFFPVVRVGAEYKA' A
#
# COMPACT_ATOMS: atom_id res chain seq x y z
N MET A 1 34.40 1.27 13.20
CA MET A 1 33.62 2.23 12.39
C MET A 1 32.77 1.39 11.46
N ASN A 2 31.61 0.93 11.93
CA ASN A 2 30.71 0.08 11.16
C ASN A 2 29.53 0.95 10.76
N GLU A 3 29.47 1.26 9.48
CA GLU A 3 28.34 1.91 8.81
C GLU A 3 27.12 0.98 8.92
N PRO A 4 25.96 1.40 9.47
CA PRO A 4 24.79 0.56 9.41
C PRO A 4 24.35 0.52 7.95
N ALA A 5 24.38 -0.66 7.35
CA ALA A 5 23.89 -0.92 6.00
C ALA A 5 22.39 -0.61 5.94
N ASN A 6 22.06 0.66 5.68
CA ASN A 6 20.72 1.15 5.45
C ASN A 6 20.26 0.68 4.07
N ARG A 7 19.78 -0.57 3.98
CA ARG A 7 19.09 -1.04 2.77
C ARG A 7 17.63 -0.62 2.91
N THR A 8 17.31 0.59 2.47
CA THR A 8 15.93 0.95 2.17
C THR A 8 15.34 -0.14 1.27
N PRO A 9 14.17 -0.73 1.60
CA PRO A 9 13.60 -1.79 0.77
C PRO A 9 13.28 -1.22 -0.61
N SER A 10 13.97 -1.72 -1.63
CA SER A 10 13.72 -1.34 -3.02
C SER A 10 12.37 -1.85 -3.53
N THR A 11 11.75 -2.78 -2.81
CA THR A 11 10.46 -3.41 -3.15
C THR A 11 9.79 -3.91 -1.88
N GLY A 12 8.45 -3.78 -1.79
CA GLY A 12 7.63 -4.36 -0.72
C GLY A 12 6.56 -5.30 -1.30
N GLN A 13 6.08 -6.23 -0.47
CA GLN A 13 5.03 -7.16 -0.85
C GLN A 13 4.04 -7.31 0.30
N VAL A 14 2.73 -7.25 -0.02
CA VAL A 14 1.66 -7.58 0.91
C VAL A 14 0.76 -8.65 0.29
N SER A 15 0.31 -9.60 1.10
CA SER A 15 -0.66 -10.60 0.68
C SER A 15 -2.06 -10.18 1.10
N VAL A 16 -2.98 -10.06 0.15
CA VAL A 16 -4.38 -9.76 0.41
C VAL A 16 -5.22 -10.99 0.10
N ARG A 17 -5.97 -11.44 1.09
CA ARG A 17 -7.03 -12.42 0.88
C ARG A 17 -8.29 -11.67 0.44
N VAL A 18 -8.76 -11.94 -0.76
CA VAL A 18 -10.04 -11.41 -1.26
C VAL A 18 -11.17 -12.00 -0.42
N ARG A 19 -12.00 -11.12 0.14
CA ARG A 19 -13.12 -11.48 1.01
C ARG A 19 -14.40 -11.58 0.19
N TYR A 20 -15.38 -12.32 0.70
CA TYR A 20 -16.69 -12.45 0.05
C TYR A 20 -17.34 -11.11 -0.36
N PRO A 21 -17.42 -10.06 0.49
CA PRO A 21 -17.99 -8.78 0.09
C PRO A 21 -17.14 -8.01 -0.94
N GLU A 22 -15.89 -8.42 -1.18
CA GLU A 22 -15.00 -7.80 -2.15
C GLU A 22 -15.07 -8.45 -3.53
N ALA A 23 -15.83 -9.55 -3.65
CA ALA A 23 -16.08 -10.23 -4.91
C ALA A 23 -17.46 -9.86 -5.47
N ASP A 24 -17.57 -9.77 -6.79
CA ASP A 24 -18.84 -9.50 -7.48
C ASP A 24 -19.48 -10.77 -8.07
N LYS A 25 -20.61 -10.61 -8.75
CA LYS A 25 -21.36 -11.72 -9.36
C LYS A 25 -20.60 -12.48 -10.45
N MET A 26 -19.49 -11.95 -10.96
CA MET A 26 -18.63 -12.62 -11.95
C MET A 26 -17.63 -13.57 -11.27
N GLY A 27 -17.59 -13.62 -9.93
CA GLY A 27 -16.69 -14.48 -9.17
C GLY A 27 -15.26 -13.97 -9.09
N VAL A 28 -15.05 -12.69 -9.41
CA VAL A 28 -13.75 -12.00 -9.34
C VAL A 28 -13.80 -10.87 -8.33
N ALA A 29 -12.62 -10.40 -7.93
CA ALA A 29 -12.47 -9.18 -7.13
C ALA A 29 -13.10 -7.99 -7.86
N TRP A 30 -14.02 -7.28 -7.20
CA TRP A 30 -14.58 -6.05 -7.74
C TRP A 30 -13.49 -4.97 -7.84
N HIS A 31 -13.39 -4.34 -9.01
CA HIS A 31 -12.31 -3.41 -9.36
C HIS A 31 -12.15 -2.25 -8.35
N GLY A 32 -13.24 -1.78 -7.74
CA GLY A 32 -13.18 -0.68 -6.78
C GLY A 32 -12.38 -0.98 -5.51
N HIS A 33 -12.21 -2.26 -5.14
CA HIS A 33 -11.39 -2.62 -3.97
C HIS A 33 -9.89 -2.53 -4.20
N TYR A 34 -9.43 -2.51 -5.45
CA TYR A 34 -8.00 -2.48 -5.76
C TYR A 34 -7.30 -1.24 -5.20
N LEU A 35 -7.98 -0.10 -5.15
CA LEU A 35 -7.40 1.13 -4.59
C LEU A 35 -7.05 0.98 -3.11
N ALA A 36 -7.95 0.38 -2.32
CA ALA A 36 -7.68 0.10 -0.91
C ALA A 36 -6.52 -0.89 -0.73
N TRP A 37 -6.39 -1.87 -1.63
CA TRP A 37 -5.28 -2.83 -1.60
C TRP A 37 -3.94 -2.20 -2.01
N PHE A 38 -3.94 -1.26 -2.96
CA PHE A 38 -2.75 -0.48 -3.31
C PHE A 38 -2.31 0.43 -2.16
N GLU A 39 -3.27 1.05 -1.45
CA GLU A 39 -2.97 1.84 -0.26
C GLU A 39 -2.35 0.99 0.85
N LEU A 40 -2.89 -0.22 1.09
CA LEU A 40 -2.29 -1.18 2.02
C LEU A 40 -0.84 -1.50 1.62
N GLY A 41 -0.58 -1.82 0.34
CA GLY A 41 0.78 -2.08 -0.13
C GLY A 41 1.73 -0.90 0.09
N ARG A 42 1.25 0.33 -0.17
CA ARG A 42 2.02 1.56 0.06
C ARG A 42 2.35 1.74 1.55
N THR A 43 1.37 1.59 2.45
CA THR A 43 1.58 1.82 3.88
C THR A 43 2.46 0.75 4.52
N GLU A 44 2.35 -0.51 4.11
CA GLU A 44 3.26 -1.58 4.52
C GLU A 44 4.69 -1.31 4.03
N TRP A 45 4.86 -0.94 2.76
CA TRP A 45 6.19 -0.60 2.23
C TRP A 45 6.83 0.59 2.96
N MET A 46 6.06 1.63 3.26
CA MET A 46 6.53 2.78 4.04
C MET A 46 6.96 2.38 5.46
N ARG A 47 6.20 1.49 6.11
CA ARG A 47 6.58 0.94 7.42
C ARG A 47 7.91 0.20 7.35
N ASP A 48 8.08 -0.67 6.36
CA ASP A 48 9.33 -1.42 6.15
C ASP A 48 10.52 -0.50 5.81
N ALA A 49 10.25 0.65 5.16
CA ALA A 49 11.23 1.68 4.87
C ALA A 49 11.59 2.57 6.08
N GLY A 50 11.02 2.31 7.26
CA GLY A 50 11.27 3.09 8.48
C GLY A 50 10.56 4.45 8.50
N CYS A 51 9.53 4.63 7.67
CA CYS A 51 8.69 5.84 7.66
C CYS A 51 7.20 5.49 7.81
N PRO A 52 6.75 4.95 8.96
CA PRO A 52 5.37 4.55 9.14
C PRO A 52 4.41 5.72 8.92
N TYR A 53 3.39 5.49 8.09
CA TYR A 53 2.48 6.55 7.64
C TYR A 53 1.83 7.33 8.80
N GLY A 54 1.36 6.63 9.86
CA GLY A 54 0.75 7.28 11.01
C GLY A 54 1.71 8.15 11.83
N GLU A 55 3.00 7.77 11.92
CA GLU A 55 3.99 8.60 12.61
C GLU A 55 4.30 9.90 11.84
N LEU A 56 4.29 9.82 10.49
CA LEU A 56 4.44 10.99 9.64
C LEU A 56 3.29 11.98 9.81
N GLU A 57 2.06 11.48 9.99
CA GLU A 57 0.89 12.31 10.26
C GLU A 57 0.94 12.90 11.68
N ASP A 58 1.04 12.04 12.70
CA ASP A 58 0.90 12.43 14.11
C ASP A 58 2.06 13.31 14.62
N GLN A 59 3.29 13.00 14.20
CA GLN A 59 4.50 13.66 14.71
C GLN A 59 5.06 14.67 13.71
N GLY A 60 4.95 14.37 12.42
CA GLY A 60 5.48 15.20 11.34
C GLY A 60 4.51 16.25 10.80
N GLY A 61 3.19 16.07 11.01
CA GLY A 61 2.17 16.88 10.35
C GLY A 61 2.18 16.74 8.82
N ILE A 62 2.69 15.61 8.30
CA ILE A 62 2.86 15.34 6.88
C ILE A 62 1.72 14.44 6.40
N PHE A 63 1.00 14.88 5.37
CA PHE A 63 -0.11 14.16 4.76
C PHE A 63 0.17 13.87 3.28
N PHE A 64 -0.23 12.70 2.79
CA PHE A 64 0.00 12.30 1.39
C PHE A 64 -1.32 12.12 0.62
N PRO A 65 -1.95 13.23 0.16
CA PRO A 65 -3.16 13.13 -0.64
C PRO A 65 -2.89 12.44 -1.97
N VAL A 66 -3.75 11.48 -2.32
CA VAL A 66 -3.73 10.85 -3.65
C VAL A 66 -4.44 11.80 -4.63
N VAL A 67 -3.66 12.49 -5.45
CA VAL A 67 -4.18 13.47 -6.43
C VAL A 67 -4.56 12.86 -7.79
N ARG A 68 -4.03 11.67 -8.09
CA ARG A 68 -4.30 10.92 -9.32
C ARG A 68 -4.05 9.44 -9.09
N VAL A 69 -4.91 8.61 -9.67
CA VAL A 69 -4.70 7.16 -9.77
C VAL A 69 -5.07 6.67 -11.16
N GLY A 70 -4.33 5.67 -11.66
CA GLY A 70 -4.63 4.96 -12.89
C GLY A 70 -4.48 3.47 -12.65
N ALA A 71 -5.45 2.68 -13.10
CA ALA A 71 -5.44 1.23 -12.99
C ALA A 71 -5.99 0.63 -14.28
N GLU A 72 -5.26 -0.30 -14.85
CA GLU A 72 -5.67 -1.08 -16.01
C GLU A 72 -5.94 -2.52 -15.55
N TYR A 73 -7.17 -2.97 -15.76
CA TYR A 73 -7.61 -4.29 -15.35
C TYR A 73 -7.47 -5.24 -16.53
N LYS A 74 -6.84 -6.38 -16.29
CA LYS A 74 -6.74 -7.44 -17.30
C LYS A 74 -8.07 -8.18 -17.39
N ALA A 75 -8.48 -8.52 -18.61
CA ALA A 75 -9.62 -9.38 -18.93
C ALA A 75 -9.22 -10.86 -18.83
#